data_AF-A0A7S0NU24-F1
#
_entry.id   AF-A0A7S0NU24-F1
#
_cell.length_a   1.000
_cell.length_b   1.000
_cell.length_c   1.000
_cell.angle_alpha   90.00
_cell.angle_beta   90.00
_cell.angle_gamma   90.00
#
_symmetry.space_group_name_H-M   'P 1'
#
loop_
_entity.id
_entity.type
_entity.pdbx_description
1 polymer ?
#
loop_
_entity_poly.entity_id
_entity_poly.type
_entity_poly.pdbx_seq_one_letter_code
_entity_poly.pdbx_strand_id
1 'polypeptide(L)'
;GNHAEEKSYYFKGKKDCRSLRVYMPLKANSAVSSLVALRQNMLDVKKCCANDGDSSDSDWAADESLETSRNRDWGFEIGILDELLQVFSRAGPRGSFTQPEKMQLDARVVEMWAALMHDASSHDVTLITAGGPVRAHRAVLCISSSILKASLNSAMCEGQTQQVEVPDTSKEATLLLLELMYTGTSCDEIERGVLVPCFQLAHRWATSHVLPMLERMLASFLTDESFEEIAEIAVLQGSNELEQACIMFANSSKGVRRRLREGAGSMALRKLLGYDPHKLSGKKRKSF
;
A
#
# COMPACT_ATOMS: atom_id res chain seq x y z
N GLY A 1 -12.73 15.07 13.62
CA GLY A 1 -13.69 15.78 12.76
C GLY A 1 -13.20 15.68 11.34
N ASN A 2 -13.73 14.73 10.57
CA ASN A 2 -13.30 14.47 9.19
C ASN A 2 -13.95 15.50 8.26
N HIS A 3 -13.17 16.45 7.76
CA HIS A 3 -13.62 17.30 6.67
C HIS A 3 -13.55 16.52 5.36
N ALA A 4 -14.70 15.96 4.94
CA ALA A 4 -14.93 15.63 3.54
C ALA A 4 -15.10 16.95 2.78
N GLU A 5 -14.13 17.31 1.92
CA GLU A 5 -14.35 18.40 0.97
C GLU A 5 -15.25 17.91 -0.17
N GLU A 6 -16.46 18.46 -0.23
CA GLU A 6 -17.39 18.28 -1.33
C GLU A 6 -16.89 19.06 -2.56
N LYS A 7 -16.29 18.37 -3.53
CA LYS A 7 -15.95 18.98 -4.83
C LYS A 7 -16.92 18.53 -5.90
N SER A 8 -17.79 19.46 -6.29
CA SER A 8 -18.71 19.30 -7.41
C SER A 8 -17.99 19.59 -8.73
N TYR A 9 -17.84 18.60 -9.60
CA TYR A 9 -17.30 18.79 -10.94
C TYR A 9 -18.44 18.88 -11.96
N TYR A 10 -18.50 19.98 -12.72
CA TYR A 10 -19.49 20.20 -13.76
C TYR A 10 -18.90 19.84 -15.13
N PHE A 11 -19.44 18.81 -15.78
CA PHE A 11 -19.18 18.56 -17.21
C PHE A 11 -20.08 19.46 -18.06
N LYS A 12 -19.46 20.36 -18.83
CA LYS A 12 -20.19 21.30 -19.69
C LYS A 12 -20.49 20.64 -21.05
N GLY A 13 -21.71 20.11 -21.20
CA GLY A 13 -22.19 19.54 -22.45
C GLY A 13 -23.72 19.36 -22.48
N LYS A 14 -24.40 20.41 -22.99
CA LYS A 14 -25.81 20.53 -23.40
C LYS A 14 -26.87 19.65 -22.70
N LYS A 15 -27.59 20.33 -21.78
CA LYS A 15 -28.97 20.18 -21.32
C LYS A 15 -29.33 18.85 -20.63
N ASP A 16 -29.64 19.01 -19.34
CA ASP A 16 -30.13 18.05 -18.36
C ASP A 16 -29.10 17.12 -17.71
N CYS A 17 -28.30 17.72 -16.83
CA CYS A 17 -27.45 17.03 -15.86
C CYS A 17 -28.23 16.80 -14.56
N ARG A 18 -28.61 15.55 -14.25
CA ARG A 18 -28.81 15.14 -12.86
C ARG A 18 -27.44 15.03 -12.21
N SER A 19 -27.26 15.70 -11.06
CA SER A 19 -26.02 15.77 -10.30
C SER A 19 -25.47 14.37 -9.98
N LEU A 20 -24.31 14.03 -10.55
CA LEU A 20 -23.53 12.86 -10.14
C LEU A 20 -22.75 13.25 -8.87
N ARG A 21 -23.27 12.83 -7.71
CA ARG A 21 -22.57 12.97 -6.43
C ARG A 21 -21.45 11.92 -6.38
N VAL A 22 -20.23 12.35 -6.67
CA VAL A 22 -19.03 11.51 -6.58
C VAL A 22 -18.47 11.63 -5.17
N TYR A 23 -18.68 10.59 -4.35
CA TYR A 23 -17.97 10.45 -3.09
C TYR A 23 -16.57 9.89 -3.38
N MET A 24 -15.54 10.74 -3.30
CA MET A 24 -14.14 10.32 -3.45
C MET A 24 -13.53 9.98 -2.08
N PRO A 25 -13.14 8.72 -1.81
CA PRO A 25 -12.24 8.43 -0.71
C PRO A 25 -10.82 8.91 -1.09
N LEU A 26 -10.38 10.01 -0.50
CA LEU A 26 -9.09 10.69 -0.75
C LEU A 26 -7.85 9.93 -0.22
N LYS A 27 -7.86 8.59 -0.14
CA LYS A 27 -6.69 7.81 0.26
C LYS A 27 -6.39 6.65 -0.69
N ALA A 28 -6.08 7.00 -1.93
CA ALA A 28 -5.16 6.27 -2.80
C ALA A 28 -4.94 7.13 -4.06
N ASN A 29 -3.80 7.81 -4.16
CA ASN A 29 -3.40 8.63 -5.31
C ASN A 29 -3.13 7.79 -6.57
N SER A 30 -4.13 7.07 -7.09
CA SER A 30 -4.02 6.39 -8.37
C SER A 30 -5.22 6.72 -9.25
N ALA A 31 -4.95 7.05 -10.52
CA ALA A 31 -5.99 7.21 -11.53
C ALA A 31 -6.92 5.99 -11.60
N VAL A 32 -6.39 4.80 -11.27
CA VAL A 32 -7.14 3.54 -11.21
C VAL A 32 -8.21 3.57 -10.13
N SER A 33 -7.91 4.09 -8.93
CA SER A 33 -8.89 4.21 -7.84
C SER A 33 -10.06 5.12 -8.23
N SER A 34 -9.76 6.24 -8.90
CA SER A 34 -10.79 7.16 -9.41
C SER A 34 -11.65 6.52 -10.51
N LEU A 35 -11.05 5.71 -11.40
CA LEU A 35 -11.77 5.01 -12.45
C LEU A 35 -12.64 3.87 -11.91
N VAL A 36 -12.18 3.14 -10.89
CA VAL A 36 -12.98 2.11 -10.19
C VAL A 36 -14.18 2.72 -9.48
N ALA A 37 -13.99 3.84 -8.76
CA ALA A 37 -15.08 4.55 -8.12
C ALA A 37 -16.10 5.11 -9.13
N LEU A 38 -15.63 5.65 -10.27
CA LEU A 38 -16.49 6.13 -11.34
C LEU A 38 -17.32 4.98 -11.96
N ARG A 39 -16.69 3.84 -12.23
CA ARG A 39 -17.38 2.63 -12.72
C ARG A 39 -18.47 2.17 -11.77
N GLN A 40 -18.18 2.11 -10.48
CA GLN A 40 -19.14 1.67 -9.46
C GLN A 40 -20.34 2.63 -9.39
N ASN A 41 -20.10 3.94 -9.39
CA ASN A 41 -21.17 4.94 -9.42
C ASN A 41 -22.05 4.81 -10.67
N MET A 42 -21.47 4.56 -11.85
CA MET A 42 -22.23 4.37 -13.09
C MET A 42 -23.09 3.09 -13.05
N LEU A 43 -22.59 2.02 -12.44
CA LEU A 43 -23.36 0.79 -12.22
C LEU A 43 -24.52 1.00 -11.24
N ASP A 44 -24.30 1.76 -10.17
CA ASP A 44 -25.33 2.03 -9.17
C ASP A 44 -26.43 2.93 -9.74
N VAL A 45 -26.08 3.94 -10.56
CA VAL A 45 -27.06 4.73 -11.33
C VAL A 45 -27.84 3.85 -12.31
N LYS A 46 -27.18 2.93 -13.03
CA LYS A 46 -27.84 2.00 -13.96
C LYS A 46 -28.82 1.08 -13.23
N LYS A 47 -28.48 0.60 -12.03
CA LYS A 47 -29.39 -0.21 -11.18
C LYS A 47 -30.58 0.60 -10.67
N CYS A 48 -30.37 1.83 -10.21
CA CYS A 48 -31.47 2.70 -9.76
C CYS A 48 -32.47 2.98 -10.89
N CYS A 49 -31.97 3.26 -12.11
CA CYS A 49 -32.83 3.47 -13.28
C CYS A 49 -33.62 2.21 -13.70
N ALA A 50 -33.12 1.01 -13.40
CA ALA A 50 -33.81 -0.25 -13.69
C ALA A 50 -34.91 -0.58 -12.67
N ASN A 51 -34.78 -0.13 -11.42
CA ASN A 51 -35.75 -0.40 -10.36
C ASN A 51 -36.93 0.59 -10.31
N ASP A 52 -36.81 1.78 -10.90
CA ASP A 52 -37.91 2.76 -11.01
C ASP A 52 -38.97 2.40 -12.08
N GLY A 53 -38.85 1.23 -12.71
CA GLY A 53 -39.72 0.75 -13.79
C GLY A 53 -40.97 -0.02 -13.36
N ASP A 54 -41.19 -0.28 -12.05
CA ASP A 54 -42.26 -1.17 -11.58
C ASP A 54 -43.25 -0.54 -10.58
N SER A 55 -43.26 0.80 -10.46
CA SER A 55 -44.28 1.52 -9.69
C SER A 55 -45.33 2.12 -10.63
N SER A 56 -46.34 1.33 -10.97
CA SER A 56 -47.59 1.85 -11.53
C SER A 56 -48.39 2.53 -10.41
N ASP A 57 -48.38 3.87 -10.40
CA ASP A 57 -49.53 4.71 -10.04
C ASP A 57 -49.08 6.17 -9.87
N SER A 58 -49.35 7.00 -10.88
CA SER A 58 -50.03 8.30 -10.75
C SER A 58 -49.93 9.14 -12.02
N ASP A 59 -51.10 9.54 -12.50
CA ASP A 59 -51.36 10.54 -13.53
C ASP A 59 -50.63 11.86 -13.26
N TRP A 60 -49.57 12.16 -14.01
CA TRP A 60 -49.10 13.53 -14.25
C TRP A 60 -48.60 13.65 -15.69
N ALA A 61 -49.04 14.71 -16.36
CA ALA A 61 -48.84 15.00 -17.78
C ALA A 61 -47.36 14.82 -18.22
N ALA A 62 -47.17 14.01 -19.27
CA ALA A 62 -45.87 13.73 -19.86
C ALA A 62 -45.24 15.00 -20.44
N ASP A 63 -44.18 15.49 -19.78
CA ASP A 63 -43.20 16.37 -20.40
C ASP A 63 -42.31 15.52 -21.32
N GLU A 64 -42.56 15.64 -22.62
CA GLU A 64 -41.90 14.92 -23.72
C GLU A 64 -40.37 15.13 -23.74
N SER A 65 -39.85 16.09 -22.97
CA SER A 65 -38.41 16.31 -22.81
C SER A 65 -37.70 15.36 -21.83
N LEU A 66 -38.43 14.71 -20.91
CA LEU A 66 -37.85 13.85 -19.86
C LEU A 66 -37.73 12.36 -20.27
N GLU A 67 -38.45 11.90 -21.29
CA GLU A 67 -38.34 10.51 -21.75
C GLU A 67 -37.02 10.23 -22.47
N THR A 68 -36.43 11.23 -23.12
CA THR A 68 -35.13 11.09 -23.81
C THR A 68 -33.93 10.89 -22.87
N SER A 69 -34.10 11.12 -21.57
CA SER A 69 -33.04 10.94 -20.55
C SER A 69 -33.12 9.60 -19.82
N ARG A 70 -34.27 8.92 -19.85
CA ARG A 70 -34.55 7.72 -19.05
C ARG A 70 -33.96 6.43 -19.64
N ASN A 71 -33.45 6.50 -20.87
CA ASN A 71 -32.90 5.35 -21.60
C ASN A 71 -31.49 5.62 -22.16
N ARG A 72 -30.60 6.23 -21.37
CA ARG A 72 -29.16 6.23 -21.69
C ARG A 72 -28.56 4.92 -21.19
N ASP A 73 -28.32 4.00 -22.12
CA ASP A 73 -27.56 2.80 -21.83
C ASP A 73 -26.08 3.17 -21.66
N TRP A 74 -25.64 3.31 -20.41
CA TRP A 74 -24.25 3.53 -20.04
C TRP A 74 -23.33 2.33 -20.33
N GLY A 75 -23.84 1.28 -20.99
CA GLY A 75 -23.09 0.07 -21.32
C GLY A 75 -21.82 0.34 -22.12
N PHE A 76 -21.85 1.33 -23.02
CA PHE A 76 -20.69 1.71 -23.83
C PHE A 76 -19.59 2.38 -22.99
N GLU A 77 -19.95 3.37 -22.17
CA GLU A 77 -19.01 4.07 -21.27
C GLU A 77 -18.45 3.14 -20.20
N ILE A 78 -19.26 2.22 -19.67
CA ILE A 78 -18.80 1.17 -18.77
C ILE A 78 -17.80 0.24 -19.47
N GLY A 79 -18.05 -0.10 -20.75
CA GLY A 79 -17.14 -0.89 -21.57
C GLY A 79 -15.78 -0.20 -21.77
N ILE A 80 -15.77 1.11 -22.05
CA ILE A 80 -14.53 1.91 -22.15
C ILE A 80 -13.79 1.95 -20.82
N LEU A 81 -14.51 2.11 -19.70
CA LEU A 81 -13.91 2.07 -18.37
C LEU A 81 -13.31 0.71 -18.06
N ASP A 82 -13.98 -0.39 -18.43
CA ASP A 82 -13.46 -1.74 -18.27
C ASP A 82 -12.21 -1.98 -19.11
N GLU A 83 -12.18 -1.50 -20.36
CA GLU A 83 -11.00 -1.57 -21.23
C GLU A 83 -9.83 -0.74 -20.68
N LEU A 84 -10.09 0.49 -20.23
CA LEU A 84 -9.09 1.34 -19.59
C LEU A 84 -8.56 0.69 -18.30
N LEU A 85 -9.41 0.16 -17.43
CA LEU A 85 -9.00 -0.57 -16.22
C LEU A 85 -8.19 -1.82 -16.57
N GLN A 86 -8.50 -2.50 -17.67
CA GLN A 86 -7.72 -3.64 -18.17
C GLN A 86 -6.34 -3.19 -18.69
N VAL A 87 -6.25 -2.04 -19.34
CA VAL A 87 -4.98 -1.44 -19.78
C VAL A 87 -4.15 -1.01 -18.58
N PHE A 88 -4.74 -0.35 -17.57
CA PHE A 88 -4.02 0.06 -16.36
C PHE A 88 -3.62 -1.11 -15.47
N SER A 89 -4.38 -2.21 -15.46
CA SER A 89 -3.95 -3.44 -14.77
C SER A 89 -2.80 -4.14 -15.50
N ARG A 90 -2.73 -4.07 -16.83
CA ARG A 90 -1.59 -4.54 -17.64
C ARG A 90 -0.39 -3.60 -17.60
N ALA A 91 -0.62 -2.30 -17.40
CA ALA A 91 0.40 -1.26 -17.35
C ALA A 91 0.81 -0.91 -15.90
N GLY A 92 1.07 -1.93 -15.08
CA GLY A 92 1.92 -1.74 -13.91
C GLY A 92 3.28 -1.16 -14.34
N PRO A 93 3.96 -0.37 -13.50
CA PRO A 93 5.28 0.16 -13.83
C PRO A 93 6.19 -0.98 -14.32
N ARG A 94 6.71 -0.85 -15.54
CA ARG A 94 7.77 -1.71 -16.06
C ARG A 94 9.06 -1.34 -15.32
N GLY A 95 9.15 -1.83 -14.08
CA GLY A 95 10.24 -1.57 -13.15
C GLY A 95 9.97 -2.34 -11.85
N SER A 96 10.35 -3.61 -11.84
CA SER A 96 10.66 -4.43 -10.65
C SER A 96 9.80 -4.24 -9.37
N PHE A 97 8.48 -4.33 -9.51
CA PHE A 97 7.64 -4.89 -8.45
C PHE A 97 6.84 -5.99 -9.12
N THR A 98 7.16 -7.26 -8.82
CA THR A 98 6.26 -8.36 -9.18
C THR A 98 4.91 -8.02 -8.57
N GLN A 99 3.90 -7.73 -9.42
CA GLN A 99 2.58 -7.46 -8.90
C GLN A 99 2.16 -8.68 -8.07
N PRO A 100 1.65 -8.50 -6.84
CA PRO A 100 1.17 -9.62 -6.06
C PRO A 100 0.09 -10.33 -6.86
N GLU A 101 0.15 -11.65 -6.91
CA GLU A 101 -0.88 -12.47 -7.52
C GLU A 101 -2.20 -12.17 -6.80
N LYS A 102 -3.15 -11.57 -7.52
CA LYS A 102 -4.42 -11.14 -6.92
C LYS A 102 -5.33 -12.35 -6.81
N MET A 103 -5.50 -12.87 -5.59
CA MET A 103 -6.47 -13.90 -5.27
C MET A 103 -7.74 -13.27 -4.70
N GLN A 104 -8.91 -13.70 -5.17
CA GLN A 104 -10.19 -13.31 -4.56
C GLN A 104 -10.46 -14.22 -3.35
N LEU A 105 -10.64 -13.62 -2.17
CA LEU A 105 -10.94 -14.30 -0.92
C LEU A 105 -12.25 -13.74 -0.34
N ASP A 106 -13.08 -14.60 0.24
CA ASP A 106 -14.28 -14.17 0.99
C ASP A 106 -13.83 -13.42 2.26
N ALA A 107 -14.46 -12.28 2.55
CA ALA A 107 -14.11 -11.43 3.69
C ALA A 107 -14.15 -12.21 5.03
N ARG A 108 -15.06 -13.19 5.16
CA ARG A 108 -15.19 -14.02 6.38
C ARG A 108 -13.96 -14.87 6.65
N VAL A 109 -13.18 -15.20 5.63
CA VAL A 109 -11.90 -15.93 5.79
C VAL A 109 -10.87 -15.01 6.45
N VAL A 110 -10.77 -13.76 5.99
CA VAL A 110 -9.85 -12.76 6.54
C VAL A 110 -10.25 -12.37 7.96
N GLU A 111 -11.55 -12.20 8.21
CA GLU A 111 -12.10 -11.97 9.55
C GLU A 111 -11.78 -13.11 10.51
N MET A 112 -11.85 -14.36 10.04
CA MET A 112 -11.48 -15.53 10.84
C MET A 112 -9.98 -15.56 11.19
N TRP A 113 -9.09 -15.18 10.26
CA TRP A 113 -7.66 -15.03 10.55
C TRP A 113 -7.37 -13.89 11.54
N ALA A 114 -8.07 -12.76 11.41
CA ALA A 114 -7.99 -11.66 12.36
C ALA A 114 -8.51 -12.09 13.75
N ALA A 115 -9.61 -12.84 13.82
CA ALA A 115 -10.11 -13.40 15.06
C ALA A 115 -9.09 -14.33 15.73
N LEU A 116 -8.40 -15.18 14.94
CA LEU A 116 -7.32 -16.01 15.44
C LEU A 116 -6.18 -15.17 16.03
N MET A 117 -5.79 -14.06 15.41
CA MET A 117 -4.76 -13.17 15.96
C MET A 117 -5.14 -12.66 17.36
N HIS A 118 -6.41 -12.32 17.57
CA HIS A 118 -6.93 -11.77 18.82
C HIS A 118 -7.32 -12.81 19.88
N ASP A 119 -7.27 -14.11 19.57
CA ASP A 119 -7.52 -15.17 20.55
C ASP A 119 -6.35 -15.31 21.54
N ALA A 120 -6.35 -14.44 22.56
CA ALA A 120 -5.32 -14.44 23.60
C ALA A 120 -5.33 -15.70 24.48
N SER A 121 -6.39 -16.52 24.42
CA SER A 121 -6.51 -17.75 25.19
C SER A 121 -5.65 -18.88 24.61
N SER A 122 -5.44 -18.87 23.29
CA SER A 122 -4.64 -19.86 22.55
C SER A 122 -3.19 -19.45 22.30
N HIS A 123 -2.77 -18.24 22.69
CA HIS A 123 -1.38 -17.80 22.56
C HIS A 123 -0.42 -18.64 23.41
N ASP A 124 0.63 -19.17 22.79
CA ASP A 124 1.60 -20.11 23.38
C ASP A 124 3.05 -19.61 23.32
N VAL A 125 3.28 -18.40 22.80
CA VAL A 125 4.60 -17.73 22.78
C VAL A 125 4.48 -16.26 23.16
N THR A 126 5.51 -15.71 23.81
CA THR A 126 5.58 -14.29 24.19
C THR A 126 6.81 -13.61 23.61
N LEU A 127 6.61 -12.50 22.90
CA LEU A 127 7.65 -11.62 22.39
C LEU A 127 7.88 -10.49 23.40
N ILE A 128 9.10 -10.34 23.89
CA ILE A 128 9.45 -9.32 24.87
C ILE A 128 9.99 -8.09 24.13
N THR A 129 9.13 -7.10 23.90
CA THR A 129 9.45 -5.88 23.13
C THR A 129 9.84 -4.71 24.03
N ALA A 130 10.39 -3.64 23.45
CA ALA A 130 10.69 -2.40 24.18
C ALA A 130 9.44 -1.78 24.86
N GLY A 131 8.26 -1.98 24.28
CA GLY A 131 6.97 -1.48 24.78
C GLY A 131 6.18 -2.48 25.64
N GLY A 132 6.81 -3.60 26.03
CA GLY A 132 6.20 -4.65 26.84
C GLY A 132 5.92 -5.95 26.07
N PRO A 133 5.32 -6.95 26.74
CA PRO A 133 5.10 -8.26 26.15
C PRO A 133 3.99 -8.25 25.08
N VAL A 134 4.23 -8.97 23.99
CA VAL A 134 3.25 -9.27 22.92
C VAL A 134 3.11 -10.77 22.82
N ARG A 135 1.89 -11.29 22.99
CA ARG A 135 1.61 -12.73 22.90
C ARG A 135 1.13 -13.09 21.50
N ALA A 136 1.47 -14.30 21.04
CA ALA A 136 1.13 -14.78 19.71
C ALA A 136 1.05 -16.31 19.67
N HIS A 137 0.78 -16.87 18.49
CA HIS A 137 0.85 -18.30 18.19
C HIS A 137 2.21 -18.68 17.61
N ARG A 138 2.91 -19.61 18.27
CA ARG A 138 4.15 -20.21 17.81
C ARG A 138 4.00 -20.86 16.45
N ALA A 139 2.85 -21.49 16.18
CA ALA A 139 2.58 -22.12 14.89
C ALA A 139 2.72 -21.12 13.73
N VAL A 140 2.11 -19.93 13.87
CA VAL A 140 2.17 -18.87 12.86
C VAL A 140 3.60 -18.35 12.71
N LEU A 141 4.30 -18.09 13.82
CA LEU A 141 5.69 -17.62 13.79
C LEU A 141 6.64 -18.63 13.13
N CYS A 142 6.51 -19.92 13.44
CA CYS A 142 7.34 -20.98 12.89
C CYS A 142 7.11 -21.20 11.39
N ILE A 143 5.87 -21.02 10.92
CA ILE A 143 5.55 -21.11 9.48
C ILE A 143 6.09 -19.88 8.76
N SER A 144 5.96 -18.71 9.40
CA SER A 144 6.29 -17.41 8.83
C SER A 144 7.80 -17.14 8.74
N SER A 145 8.60 -17.76 9.61
CA SER A 145 10.02 -17.50 9.76
C SER A 145 10.80 -18.77 10.08
N SER A 146 11.81 -19.07 9.26
CA SER A 146 12.76 -20.15 9.53
C SER A 146 13.62 -19.88 10.76
N ILE A 147 13.92 -18.61 11.04
CA ILE A 147 14.72 -18.18 12.20
C ILE A 147 13.93 -18.41 13.49
N LEU A 148 12.67 -17.96 13.54
CA LEU A 148 11.81 -18.21 14.69
C LEU A 148 11.51 -19.70 14.87
N LYS A 149 11.33 -20.43 13.76
CA LYS A 149 11.18 -21.89 13.80
C LYS A 149 12.39 -22.58 14.43
N ALA A 150 13.60 -22.15 14.09
CA ALA A 150 14.82 -22.71 14.67
C ALA A 150 14.92 -22.35 16.16
N SER A 151 14.68 -21.09 16.53
CA SER A 151 14.75 -20.59 17.90
C SER A 151 13.74 -21.28 18.83
N LEU A 152 12.45 -21.30 18.45
CA LEU A 152 11.35 -21.81 19.27
C LEU A 152 11.29 -23.34 19.37
N ASN A 153 11.98 -24.06 18.47
CA ASN A 153 12.12 -25.51 18.54
C ASN A 153 13.50 -25.97 19.03
N SER A 154 14.36 -25.03 19.43
CA SER A 154 15.68 -25.35 19.98
C SER A 154 15.58 -25.84 21.43
N ALA A 155 16.65 -26.46 21.93
CA ALA A 155 16.78 -26.75 23.36
C ALA A 155 17.28 -25.55 24.18
N MET A 156 17.42 -24.37 23.56
CA MET A 156 17.91 -23.14 24.20
C MET A 156 16.80 -22.44 24.99
N CYS A 157 17.14 -21.33 25.65
CA CYS A 157 16.22 -20.59 26.50
C CYS A 157 14.90 -20.29 25.81
N GLU A 158 14.92 -19.80 24.56
CA GLU A 158 13.73 -19.41 23.81
C GLU A 158 12.78 -20.60 23.56
N GLY A 159 13.34 -21.78 23.25
CA GLY A 159 12.56 -23.00 23.06
C GLY A 159 12.03 -23.59 24.36
N GLN A 160 12.69 -23.34 25.50
CA GLN A 160 12.22 -23.81 26.80
C GLN A 160 11.19 -22.87 27.43
N THR A 161 11.42 -21.55 27.35
CA THR A 161 10.55 -20.53 27.95
C THR A 161 9.40 -20.13 27.04
N GLN A 162 9.50 -20.42 25.74
CA GLN A 162 8.59 -19.89 24.72
C GLN A 162 8.56 -18.36 24.75
N GLN A 163 9.72 -17.75 25.00
CA GLN A 163 9.91 -16.30 24.99
C GLN A 163 11.01 -15.91 24.01
N VAL A 164 10.75 -14.87 23.21
CA VAL A 164 11.72 -14.32 22.25
C VAL A 164 11.95 -12.85 22.58
N GLU A 165 13.20 -12.48 22.80
CA GLU A 165 13.58 -11.09 23.10
C GLU A 165 13.65 -10.26 21.82
N VAL A 166 13.01 -9.09 21.86
CA VAL A 166 12.94 -8.11 20.76
C VAL A 166 13.15 -6.69 21.31
N PRO A 167 14.23 -6.43 22.07
CA PRO A 167 14.37 -5.20 22.88
C PRO A 167 14.55 -3.93 22.04
N ASP A 168 14.91 -4.08 20.76
CA ASP A 168 15.19 -3.00 19.82
C ASP A 168 13.98 -2.59 18.99
N THR A 169 12.86 -3.32 19.08
CA THR A 169 11.64 -3.04 18.31
C THR A 169 10.50 -2.63 19.24
N SER A 170 9.74 -1.61 18.84
CA SER A 170 8.57 -1.17 19.59
C SER A 170 7.45 -2.21 19.55
N LYS A 171 6.52 -2.10 20.50
CA LYS A 171 5.36 -2.97 20.57
C LYS A 171 4.48 -2.83 19.33
N GLU A 172 4.30 -1.60 18.86
CA GLU A 172 3.47 -1.24 17.71
C GLU A 172 4.03 -1.85 16.43
N ALA A 173 5.35 -1.76 16.22
CA ALA A 173 6.00 -2.34 15.05
C ALA A 173 5.95 -3.87 15.05
N THR A 174 6.05 -4.48 16.23
CA THR A 174 5.90 -5.93 16.40
C THR A 174 4.46 -6.38 16.11
N LEU A 175 3.45 -5.63 16.59
CA LEU A 175 2.05 -5.91 16.33
C LEU A 175 1.70 -5.77 14.85
N LEU A 176 2.22 -4.74 14.17
CA LEU A 176 2.06 -4.58 12.72
C LEU A 176 2.63 -5.78 11.96
N LEU A 177 3.83 -6.25 12.33
CA LEU A 177 4.41 -7.43 11.69
C LEU A 177 3.54 -8.67 11.89
N LEU A 178 2.99 -8.86 13.10
CA LEU A 178 2.07 -9.96 13.37
C LEU A 178 0.78 -9.80 12.54
N GLU A 179 0.17 -8.63 12.48
CA GLU A 179 -1.03 -8.40 11.68
C GLU A 179 -0.83 -8.82 10.22
N LEU A 180 0.32 -8.45 9.65
CA LEU A 180 0.72 -8.83 8.30
C LEU A 180 0.99 -10.34 8.15
N MET A 181 1.56 -11.01 9.15
CA MET A 181 1.75 -12.47 9.12
C MET A 181 0.42 -13.24 9.17
N TYR A 182 -0.56 -12.74 9.93
CA TYR A 182 -1.85 -13.43 10.09
C TYR A 182 -2.79 -13.17 8.92
N THR A 183 -2.86 -11.92 8.46
CA THR A 183 -3.93 -11.49 7.54
C THR A 183 -3.40 -10.99 6.19
N GLY A 184 -2.09 -10.72 6.07
CA GLY A 184 -1.50 -10.13 4.86
C GLY A 184 -1.92 -8.69 4.59
N THR A 185 -2.61 -8.04 5.53
CA THR A 185 -3.08 -6.66 5.42
C THR A 185 -3.00 -5.95 6.77
N SER A 186 -3.20 -4.64 6.76
CA SER A 186 -3.37 -3.84 7.98
C SER A 186 -4.48 -2.83 7.75
N CYS A 187 -5.33 -2.67 8.75
CA CYS A 187 -6.48 -1.75 8.67
C CYS A 187 -6.15 -0.32 9.11
N ASP A 188 -5.00 -0.13 9.76
CA ASP A 188 -4.64 1.13 10.40
C ASP A 188 -3.82 2.05 9.49
N GLU A 189 -3.88 3.34 9.77
CA GLU A 189 -2.95 4.31 9.17
C GLU A 189 -1.56 4.09 9.76
N ILE A 190 -0.71 3.42 8.99
CA ILE A 190 0.65 3.10 9.44
C ILE A 190 1.54 4.34 9.33
N GLU A 191 2.12 4.74 10.45
CA GLU A 191 3.15 5.77 10.47
C GLU A 191 4.51 5.20 10.06
N ARG A 192 5.33 6.02 9.39
CA ARG A 192 6.69 5.63 8.96
C ARG A 192 7.57 5.19 10.14
N GLY A 193 7.40 5.83 11.31
CA GLY A 193 8.13 5.50 12.53
C GLY A 193 7.85 4.08 13.06
N VAL A 194 6.70 3.49 12.71
CA VAL A 194 6.35 2.10 13.03
C VAL A 194 6.76 1.16 11.88
N LEU A 195 6.56 1.61 10.64
CA LEU A 195 6.85 0.83 9.45
C LEU A 195 8.33 0.46 9.29
N VAL A 196 9.24 1.40 9.58
CA VAL A 196 10.69 1.18 9.47
C VAL A 196 11.19 0.09 10.43
N PRO A 197 10.93 0.17 11.75
CA PRO A 197 11.30 -0.91 12.67
C PRO A 197 10.61 -2.25 12.32
N CYS A 198 9.36 -2.21 11.85
CA CYS A 198 8.65 -3.41 11.37
C CYS A 198 9.39 -4.07 10.20
N PHE A 199 9.84 -3.28 9.22
CA PHE A 199 10.64 -3.78 8.09
C PHE A 199 11.98 -4.39 8.53
N GLN A 200 12.69 -3.72 9.43
CA GLN A 200 13.95 -4.24 9.98
C GLN A 200 13.74 -5.56 10.74
N LEU A 201 12.67 -5.64 11.54
CA LEU A 201 12.30 -6.86 12.25
C LEU A 201 11.94 -8.00 11.29
N ALA A 202 11.14 -7.70 10.26
CA ALA A 202 10.75 -8.65 9.23
C ALA A 202 11.96 -9.24 8.48
N HIS A 203 12.96 -8.39 8.20
CA HIS A 203 14.20 -8.79 7.57
C HIS A 203 15.06 -9.65 8.51
N ARG A 204 15.21 -9.24 9.77
CA ARG A 204 15.91 -10.01 10.80
C ARG A 204 15.31 -11.40 11.01
N TRP A 205 13.99 -11.53 10.90
CA TRP A 205 13.29 -12.81 11.02
C TRP A 205 13.14 -13.54 9.69
N ALA A 206 13.69 -13.04 8.59
CA ALA A 206 13.59 -13.66 7.26
C ALA A 206 12.14 -14.02 6.87
N THR A 207 11.22 -13.08 7.09
CA THR A 207 9.78 -13.27 6.83
C THR A 207 9.44 -12.97 5.38
N SER A 208 9.88 -13.86 4.48
CA SER A 208 9.92 -13.61 3.03
C SER A 208 8.58 -13.26 2.39
N HIS A 209 7.46 -13.71 2.96
CA HIS A 209 6.12 -13.42 2.42
C HIS A 209 5.62 -12.01 2.78
N VAL A 210 6.11 -11.40 3.87
CA VAL A 210 5.70 -10.06 4.33
C VAL A 210 6.61 -8.97 3.78
N LEU A 211 7.91 -9.26 3.56
CA LEU A 211 8.89 -8.28 3.09
C LEU A 211 8.43 -7.49 1.85
N PRO A 212 7.92 -8.12 0.76
CA PRO A 212 7.44 -7.39 -0.41
C PRO A 212 6.22 -6.49 -0.13
N MET A 213 5.45 -6.75 0.92
CA MET A 213 4.36 -5.88 1.36
C MET A 213 4.92 -4.63 2.02
N LEU A 214 5.87 -4.80 2.95
CA LEU A 214 6.55 -3.72 3.66
C LEU A 214 7.35 -2.81 2.71
N GLU A 215 8.04 -3.38 1.73
CA GLU A 215 8.77 -2.63 0.70
C GLU A 215 7.85 -1.74 -0.14
N ARG A 216 6.68 -2.26 -0.55
CA ARG A 216 5.68 -1.47 -1.28
C ARG A 216 5.11 -0.35 -0.43
N MET A 217 4.86 -0.62 0.85
CA MET A 217 4.40 0.43 1.78
C MET A 217 5.49 1.50 1.95
N LEU A 218 6.75 1.13 2.20
CA LEU A 218 7.87 2.06 2.30
C LEU A 218 8.05 2.88 1.02
N ALA A 219 7.95 2.25 -0.16
CA ALA A 219 8.02 2.93 -1.44
C ALA A 219 6.90 3.97 -1.62
N SER A 220 5.70 3.73 -1.05
CA SER A 220 4.60 4.69 -1.07
C SER A 220 4.84 5.94 -0.21
N PHE A 221 5.73 5.83 0.79
CA PHE A 221 6.18 6.96 1.62
C PHE A 221 7.36 7.73 1.02
N LEU A 222 7.85 7.38 -0.18
CA LEU A 222 8.93 8.11 -0.84
C LEU A 222 8.48 9.52 -1.22
N THR A 223 9.07 10.50 -0.56
CA THR A 223 8.95 11.93 -0.85
C THR A 223 10.34 12.54 -0.88
N ASP A 224 10.45 13.79 -1.29
CA ASP A 224 11.74 14.48 -1.24
C ASP A 224 12.32 14.52 0.19
N GLU A 225 11.50 14.62 1.23
CA GLU A 225 11.98 14.72 2.62
C GLU A 225 12.33 13.36 3.22
N SER A 226 11.54 12.33 2.93
CA SER A 226 11.71 10.97 3.47
C SER A 226 12.69 10.10 2.67
N PHE A 227 13.14 10.56 1.50
CA PHE A 227 13.98 9.78 0.60
C PHE A 227 15.26 9.28 1.25
N GLU A 228 15.98 10.15 1.99
CA GLU A 228 17.29 9.83 2.54
C GLU A 228 17.18 8.71 3.59
N GLU A 229 16.21 8.83 4.49
CA GLU A 229 15.91 7.82 5.51
C GLU A 229 15.57 6.46 4.88
N ILE A 230 14.61 6.42 3.95
CA ILE A 230 14.14 5.17 3.33
C ILE A 230 15.23 4.53 2.47
N ALA A 231 15.99 5.33 1.73
CA ALA A 231 17.04 4.80 0.85
C ALA A 231 18.24 4.29 1.64
N GLU A 232 18.58 4.89 2.78
CA GLU A 232 19.60 4.34 3.69
C GLU A 232 19.17 2.99 4.26
N ILE A 233 17.92 2.85 4.68
CA ILE A 233 17.38 1.59 5.17
C ILE A 233 17.41 0.51 4.09
N ALA A 234 17.04 0.86 2.85
CA ALA A 234 17.08 -0.06 1.71
C ALA A 234 18.48 -0.65 1.51
N VAL A 235 19.50 0.22 1.50
CA VAL A 235 20.91 -0.16 1.36
C VAL A 235 21.42 -0.98 2.54
N LEU A 236 21.02 -0.61 3.76
CA LEU A 236 21.45 -1.32 4.98
C LEU A 236 20.87 -2.74 5.06
N GLN A 237 19.63 -2.94 4.62
CA GLN A 237 18.99 -4.25 4.63
C GLN A 237 19.26 -5.05 3.35
N GLY A 238 19.73 -4.42 2.27
CA GLY A 238 20.03 -5.09 1.01
C GLY A 238 18.78 -5.56 0.25
N SER A 239 17.67 -4.82 0.37
CA SER A 239 16.43 -5.10 -0.36
C SER A 239 16.54 -4.56 -1.80
N ASN A 240 16.64 -5.47 -2.77
CA ASN A 240 16.83 -5.09 -4.18
C ASN A 240 15.62 -4.34 -4.74
N GLU A 241 14.42 -4.69 -4.31
CA GLU A 241 13.15 -4.11 -4.74
C GLU A 241 13.01 -2.68 -4.24
N LEU A 242 13.28 -2.45 -2.95
CA LEU A 242 13.23 -1.11 -2.37
C LEU A 242 14.37 -0.22 -2.89
N GLU A 243 15.58 -0.77 -3.09
CA GLU A 243 16.68 -0.06 -3.73
C GLU A 243 16.32 0.41 -5.14
N GLN A 244 15.69 -0.45 -5.94
CA GLN A 244 15.21 -0.08 -7.28
C GLN A 244 14.12 0.99 -7.23
N ALA A 245 13.19 0.91 -6.28
CA ALA A 245 12.18 1.95 -6.06
C ALA A 245 12.85 3.31 -5.75
N CYS A 246 13.84 3.31 -4.87
CA CYS A 246 14.63 4.49 -4.53
C CYS A 246 15.40 5.04 -5.74
N ILE A 247 16.03 4.19 -6.56
CA ILE A 247 16.72 4.58 -7.79
C ILE A 247 15.75 5.24 -8.78
N MET A 248 14.58 4.63 -8.99
CA MET A 248 13.55 5.18 -9.88
C MET A 248 13.08 6.55 -9.39
N PHE A 249 12.77 6.67 -8.10
CA PHE A 249 12.34 7.93 -7.51
C PHE A 249 13.42 9.02 -7.60
N ALA A 250 14.68 8.67 -7.30
CA ALA A 250 15.82 9.58 -7.39
C ALA A 250 16.02 10.10 -8.82
N ASN A 251 15.75 9.30 -9.86
CA ASN A 251 15.86 9.75 -11.25
C ASN A 251 14.74 10.71 -11.65
N SER A 252 13.54 10.52 -11.09
CA SER A 252 12.35 11.35 -11.36
C SER A 252 12.34 12.67 -10.58
N SER A 253 12.78 12.70 -9.33
CA SER A 253 12.76 13.91 -8.49
C SER A 253 13.98 14.81 -8.72
N LYS A 254 13.72 16.08 -9.07
CA LYS A 254 14.78 17.10 -9.22
C LYS A 254 15.38 17.50 -7.86
N GLY A 255 14.58 17.50 -6.79
CA GLY A 255 14.98 17.90 -5.44
C GLY A 255 15.99 16.93 -4.85
N VAL A 256 15.68 15.64 -4.91
CA VAL A 256 16.57 14.56 -4.48
C VAL A 256 17.91 14.59 -5.22
N ARG A 257 17.89 14.74 -6.56
CA ARG A 257 19.13 14.81 -7.36
C ARG A 257 20.01 16.01 -7.00
N ARG A 258 19.41 17.13 -6.62
CA ARG A 258 20.16 18.31 -6.17
C ARG A 258 20.86 18.00 -4.85
N ARG A 259 20.14 17.49 -3.85
CA ARG A 259 20.71 17.15 -2.53
C ARG A 259 21.79 16.08 -2.61
N LEU A 260 21.60 15.05 -3.43
CA LEU A 260 22.62 14.01 -3.66
C LEU A 260 23.91 14.57 -4.27
N ARG A 261 23.82 15.56 -5.18
CA ARG A 261 25.00 16.27 -5.72
C ARG A 261 25.67 17.18 -4.71
N GLU A 262 24.89 17.75 -3.80
CA GLU A 262 25.38 18.54 -2.66
C GLU A 262 26.00 17.66 -1.57
N GLY A 263 25.94 16.33 -1.72
CA GLY A 263 26.59 15.36 -0.85
C GLY A 263 25.70 14.75 0.23
N ALA A 264 24.38 14.91 0.14
CA ALA A 264 23.43 14.29 1.06
C ALA A 264 23.45 12.75 0.96
N GLY A 265 23.23 12.09 2.11
CA GLY A 265 23.17 10.64 2.24
C GLY A 265 24.52 9.93 2.41
N SER A 266 24.46 8.70 2.92
CA SER A 266 25.62 7.83 3.12
C SER A 266 26.45 7.60 1.85
N MET A 267 27.72 7.21 2.02
CA MET A 267 28.60 6.87 0.87
C MET A 267 28.06 5.67 0.07
N ALA A 268 27.49 4.68 0.76
CA ALA A 268 26.90 3.50 0.12
C ALA A 268 25.70 3.87 -0.76
N LEU A 269 24.82 4.75 -0.27
CA LEU A 269 23.69 5.28 -1.03
C LEU A 269 24.14 6.03 -2.29
N ARG A 270 25.14 6.90 -2.16
CA ARG A 270 25.69 7.65 -3.30
C ARG A 270 26.32 6.74 -4.36
N LYS A 271 27.01 5.68 -3.92
CA LYS A 271 27.56 4.66 -4.83
C LYS A 271 26.45 3.90 -5.56
N LEU A 272 25.38 3.50 -4.86
CA LEU A 272 24.22 2.83 -5.45
C LEU A 272 23.57 3.68 -6.55
N LEU A 273 23.47 4.99 -6.31
CA LEU A 273 22.85 5.95 -7.24
C LEU A 273 23.82 6.46 -8.33
N GLY A 274 25.05 5.95 -8.39
CA GLY A 274 26.05 6.35 -9.40
C GLY A 274 26.66 7.75 -9.18
N TYR A 275 26.46 8.36 -8.01
CA TYR A 275 27.06 9.64 -7.61
C TYR A 275 28.38 9.38 -6.88
N ASP A 276 29.43 9.09 -7.64
CA ASP A 276 30.77 8.89 -7.10
C ASP A 276 31.47 10.25 -6.86
N PRO A 277 31.88 10.60 -5.62
CA PRO A 277 32.58 11.86 -5.34
C PRO A 277 33.90 11.99 -6.12
N HIS A 278 34.55 10.88 -6.51
CA HIS A 278 35.82 10.92 -7.26
C HIS A 278 35.64 11.28 -8.75
N LYS A 279 34.43 11.23 -9.31
CA LYS A 279 34.18 11.66 -10.71
C LYS A 279 33.95 13.16 -10.87
N LEU A 280 33.76 13.91 -9.79
CA LEU A 280 33.50 15.35 -9.83
C LEU A 280 34.78 16.21 -9.79
N SER A 281 35.94 15.67 -9.41
CA SER A 281 37.21 16.43 -9.39
C SER A 281 37.97 16.44 -10.74
N GLY A 282 37.41 15.81 -11.78
CA GLY A 282 38.08 15.57 -13.06
C GLY A 282 37.73 16.54 -14.20
N LYS A 283 37.33 17.79 -13.93
CA LYS A 283 37.12 18.79 -15.02
C LYS A 283 37.89 20.10 -14.81
N LYS A 284 38.98 20.17 -15.59
CA LYS A 284 39.66 21.36 -16.18
C LYS A 284 40.51 22.25 -15.26
N ARG A 285 41.79 21.88 -15.09
CA ARG A 285 42.87 22.85 -15.26
C ARG A 285 43.04 23.09 -16.76
N LYS A 286 42.46 24.17 -17.30
CA LYS A 286 42.93 24.74 -18.57
C LYS A 286 44.26 25.42 -18.25
N SER A 287 45.37 24.84 -18.71
CA SER A 287 46.63 25.55 -18.81
C SER A 287 46.50 26.62 -19.88
N PHE A 288 46.69 27.88 -19.48
CA PHE A 288 47.19 28.94 -20.36
C PHE A 288 48.71 28.80 -20.46
#